data_AF-A0A510T8A6-F1
#
_entry.id   AF-A0A510T8A6-F1
#
_cell.length_a   1.000
_cell.length_b   1.000
_cell.length_c   1.000
_cell.angle_alpha   90.00
_cell.angle_beta   90.00
_cell.angle_gamma   90.00
#
_symmetry.space_group_name_H-M   'P 1'
#
loop_
_entity.id
_entity.type
_entity.pdbx_description
1 polymer ?
#
loop_
_entity_poly.entity_id
_entity_poly.type
_entity_poly.pdbx_seq_one_letter_code
_entity_poly.pdbx_strand_id
1 'polypeptide(L)'
;MNEDNDVRRIFLLNPDQRLVRQAARAGVQVRSIRADATDEEALRAPLAEAAEAGLCVNPARALVVLSDPAAVQRLVRDNRLSPGGTEVAPADLRLTVETLSVHGMHQAVAIVARTPYGLLHPAPLTADTAAEVRAVVTALLDLTGYQYGPAHSSVALTSRGPVITGCRAGLPDDPVPELVKAAGGLDLAAGAVEVLAGRLVDTVRPNRFAAAALIRPPWRLPEAEVGGLPHVRHVSPPDAPHPGHLVIGADSPDVAARRMASLRALVLGDDTRPGSDR
;
A
#
# COMPACT_ATOMS: atom_id res chain seq x y z
N MET A 1 -0.74 -43.29 -8.47
CA MET A 1 -1.14 -42.22 -7.54
C MET A 1 -0.25 -41.04 -7.89
N ASN A 2 -0.65 -40.24 -8.87
CA ASN A 2 0.13 -39.09 -9.30
C ASN A 2 0.04 -38.06 -8.18
N GLU A 3 1.15 -37.83 -7.48
CA GLU A 3 1.35 -36.58 -6.76
C GLU A 3 1.26 -35.47 -7.81
N ASP A 4 0.10 -34.81 -7.89
CA ASP A 4 -0.02 -33.51 -8.54
C ASP A 4 0.92 -32.57 -7.78
N ASN A 5 2.16 -32.52 -8.25
CA ASN A 5 3.13 -31.53 -7.84
C ASN A 5 2.66 -30.21 -8.45
N ASP A 6 1.61 -29.63 -7.84
CA ASP A 6 1.01 -28.36 -8.23
C ASP A 6 1.99 -27.24 -7.89
N VAL A 7 3.01 -27.13 -8.73
CA VAL A 7 4.05 -26.11 -8.61
C VAL A 7 3.39 -24.76 -8.85
N ARG A 8 3.16 -24.04 -7.75
CA ARG A 8 2.63 -22.68 -7.77
C ARG A 8 3.53 -21.78 -8.60
N ARG A 9 2.94 -21.07 -9.56
CA ARG A 9 3.63 -20.10 -10.42
C ARG A 9 2.90 -18.77 -10.40
N ILE A 10 3.65 -17.67 -10.46
CA ILE A 10 3.10 -16.32 -10.60
C ILE A 10 3.82 -15.56 -11.70
N PHE A 11 3.16 -14.52 -12.22
CA PHE A 11 3.75 -13.56 -13.13
C PHE A 11 3.95 -12.21 -12.44
N LEU A 12 5.15 -11.61 -12.58
CA LEU A 12 5.45 -10.27 -12.08
C LEU A 12 5.91 -9.35 -13.22
N LEU A 13 5.10 -8.33 -13.51
CA LEU A 13 5.52 -7.18 -14.31
C LEU A 13 6.30 -6.20 -13.42
N ASN A 14 7.48 -5.76 -13.86
CA ASN A 14 8.34 -4.82 -13.15
C ASN A 14 8.54 -5.23 -11.67
N PRO A 15 9.18 -6.39 -11.43
CA PRO A 15 9.08 -7.10 -10.15
C PRO A 15 9.58 -6.27 -8.97
N ASP A 16 8.68 -6.10 -7.98
CA ASP A 16 9.01 -5.59 -6.64
C ASP A 16 9.82 -6.65 -5.88
N GLN A 17 10.96 -6.24 -5.30
CA GLN A 17 11.85 -7.14 -4.56
C GLN A 17 11.18 -7.79 -3.35
N ARG A 18 10.20 -7.14 -2.72
CA ARG A 18 9.41 -7.71 -1.62
C ARG A 18 8.58 -8.89 -2.11
N LEU A 19 7.94 -8.78 -3.28
CA LEU A 19 7.19 -9.89 -3.89
C LEU A 19 8.10 -11.04 -4.31
N VAL A 20 9.26 -10.74 -4.90
CA VAL A 20 10.24 -11.77 -5.28
C VAL A 20 10.73 -12.54 -4.05
N ARG A 21 11.13 -11.84 -2.99
CA ARG A 21 11.55 -12.48 -1.72
C ARG A 21 10.42 -13.30 -1.10
N GLN A 22 9.19 -12.80 -1.14
CA GLN A 22 8.05 -13.49 -0.56
C GLN A 22 7.66 -14.74 -1.35
N ALA A 23 7.68 -14.68 -2.68
CA ALA A 23 7.45 -15.84 -3.53
C ALA A 23 8.51 -16.94 -3.30
N ALA A 24 9.79 -16.56 -3.18
CA ALA A 24 10.86 -17.49 -2.85
C ALA A 24 10.64 -18.18 -1.49
N ARG A 25 10.25 -17.42 -0.45
CA ARG A 25 9.91 -17.99 0.87
C ARG A 25 8.72 -18.95 0.82
N ALA A 26 7.75 -18.68 -0.06
CA ALA A 26 6.56 -19.50 -0.23
C ALA A 26 6.77 -20.70 -1.18
N GLY A 27 7.97 -20.89 -1.74
CA GLY A 27 8.24 -21.94 -2.73
C GLY A 27 7.50 -21.75 -4.05
N VAL A 28 7.12 -20.50 -4.37
CA VAL A 28 6.39 -20.14 -5.59
C VAL A 28 7.37 -19.76 -6.69
N GLN A 29 7.23 -20.39 -7.85
CA GLN A 29 8.03 -20.05 -9.03
C GLN A 29 7.59 -18.71 -9.63
N VAL A 30 8.55 -17.86 -9.97
CA VAL A 30 8.30 -16.53 -10.52
C VAL A 30 8.71 -16.49 -11.98
N ARG A 31 7.77 -16.14 -12.87
CA ARG A 31 8.09 -15.60 -14.20
C ARG A 31 7.97 -14.09 -14.11
N SER A 32 8.94 -13.34 -14.62
CA SER A 32 8.90 -11.88 -14.55
C SER A 32 9.46 -11.23 -15.79
N ILE A 33 8.99 -10.02 -16.08
CA ILE A 33 9.53 -9.17 -17.14
C ILE A 33 9.67 -7.73 -16.63
N ARG A 34 10.60 -6.99 -17.23
CA ARG A 34 10.62 -5.53 -17.13
C ARG A 34 10.17 -4.94 -18.45
N ALA A 35 9.17 -4.07 -18.41
CA ALA A 35 8.62 -3.39 -19.57
C ALA A 35 8.07 -2.02 -19.16
N ASP A 36 7.98 -1.10 -20.10
CA ASP A 36 7.34 0.19 -19.86
C ASP A 36 5.84 -0.05 -19.61
N ALA A 37 5.36 0.30 -18.41
CA ALA A 37 3.97 0.10 -18.03
C ALA A 37 3.01 1.06 -18.75
N THR A 38 3.54 2.11 -19.40
CA THR A 38 2.77 3.11 -20.14
C THR A 38 2.59 2.74 -21.62
N ASP A 39 3.37 1.77 -22.12
CA ASP A 39 3.35 1.31 -23.51
C ASP A 39 2.52 0.01 -23.63
N GLU A 40 1.30 0.16 -24.13
CA GLU A 40 0.39 -0.98 -24.30
C GLU A 40 0.92 -2.02 -25.29
N GLU A 41 1.65 -1.60 -26.32
CA GLU A 41 2.20 -2.50 -27.34
C GLU A 41 3.34 -3.33 -26.75
N ALA A 42 4.22 -2.72 -25.97
CA ALA A 42 5.28 -3.42 -25.25
C ALA A 42 4.76 -4.44 -24.24
N LEU A 43 3.57 -4.22 -23.67
CA LEU A 43 2.94 -5.13 -22.71
C LEU A 43 2.19 -6.29 -23.36
N ARG A 44 1.67 -6.13 -24.58
CA ARG A 44 0.71 -7.06 -25.19
C ARG A 44 1.27 -8.48 -25.34
N ALA A 45 2.44 -8.61 -25.98
CA ALA A 45 3.07 -9.90 -26.22
C ALA A 45 3.43 -10.66 -24.92
N PRO A 46 4.19 -10.07 -23.96
CA PRO A 46 4.58 -10.80 -22.76
C PRO A 46 3.40 -11.18 -21.86
N LEU A 47 2.34 -10.37 -21.82
CA LEU A 47 1.13 -10.72 -21.07
C LEU A 47 0.35 -11.85 -21.75
N ALA A 48 0.26 -11.85 -23.09
CA ALA A 48 -0.37 -12.95 -23.82
C ALA A 48 0.37 -14.28 -23.59
N GLU A 49 1.70 -14.29 -23.72
CA GLU A 49 2.51 -15.49 -23.44
C GLU A 49 2.39 -15.99 -22.00
N ALA A 50 2.24 -15.08 -21.04
CA ALA A 50 2.04 -15.44 -19.64
C ALA A 50 0.65 -16.04 -19.42
N ALA A 51 -0.38 -15.47 -20.03
CA ALA A 51 -1.75 -15.98 -20.00
C ALA A 51 -1.86 -17.37 -20.66
N GLU A 52 -1.22 -17.58 -21.82
CA GLU A 52 -1.15 -18.88 -22.49
C GLU A 52 -0.44 -19.95 -21.64
N ALA A 53 0.52 -19.53 -20.81
CA ALA A 53 1.16 -20.39 -19.81
C ALA A 53 0.31 -20.62 -18.55
N GLY A 54 -0.94 -20.16 -18.52
CA GLY A 54 -1.87 -20.33 -17.39
C GLY A 54 -1.60 -19.40 -16.21
N LEU A 55 -0.80 -18.35 -16.38
CA LEU A 55 -0.50 -17.41 -15.30
C LEU A 55 -1.60 -16.35 -15.18
N CYS A 56 -1.89 -15.96 -13.93
CA CYS A 56 -2.83 -14.90 -13.63
C CYS A 56 -2.22 -13.53 -13.97
N VAL A 57 -2.71 -12.91 -15.05
CA VAL A 57 -2.21 -11.62 -15.55
C VAL A 57 -3.35 -10.63 -15.79
N ASN A 58 -3.03 -9.34 -15.67
CA ASN A 58 -3.95 -8.26 -15.99
C ASN A 58 -3.91 -7.93 -17.49
N PRO A 59 -5.02 -7.43 -18.08
CA PRO A 59 -4.98 -6.93 -19.45
C PRO A 59 -4.07 -5.70 -19.55
N ALA A 60 -3.34 -5.57 -20.66
CA ALA A 60 -2.39 -4.47 -20.88
C ALA A 60 -3.01 -3.09 -20.64
N ARG A 61 -4.23 -2.87 -21.16
CA ARG A 61 -4.99 -1.62 -20.97
C ARG A 61 -5.16 -1.23 -19.49
N ALA A 62 -5.39 -2.20 -18.60
CA ALA A 62 -5.60 -1.92 -17.18
C ALA A 62 -4.31 -1.39 -16.56
N LEU A 63 -3.18 -2.01 -16.90
CA LEU A 63 -1.86 -1.62 -16.42
C LEU A 63 -1.46 -0.23 -16.95
N VAL A 64 -1.73 0.05 -18.22
CA VAL A 64 -1.47 1.36 -18.84
C VAL A 64 -2.31 2.44 -18.18
N VAL A 65 -3.62 2.25 -18.04
CA VAL A 65 -4.50 3.23 -17.40
C VAL A 65 -4.06 3.51 -15.96
N LEU A 66 -3.72 2.47 -15.19
CA LEU A 66 -3.24 2.61 -13.81
C LEU A 66 -1.81 3.13 -13.69
N SER A 67 -1.05 3.22 -14.78
CA SER A 67 0.28 3.83 -14.80
C SER A 67 0.26 5.34 -15.06
N ASP A 68 -0.85 5.87 -15.63
CA ASP A 68 -1.04 7.29 -15.92
C ASP A 68 -2.07 7.92 -14.97
N PRO A 69 -1.65 8.75 -13.99
CA PRO A 69 -2.56 9.47 -13.12
C PRO A 69 -3.61 10.30 -13.87
N ALA A 70 -3.27 10.86 -15.03
CA ALA A 70 -4.23 11.63 -15.83
C ALA A 70 -5.28 10.72 -16.47
N ALA A 71 -4.92 9.51 -16.90
CA ALA A 71 -5.88 8.50 -17.37
C ALA A 71 -6.84 8.07 -16.27
N VAL A 72 -6.33 7.81 -15.06
CA VAL A 72 -7.18 7.52 -13.89
C VAL A 72 -8.16 8.67 -13.64
N GLN A 73 -7.68 9.91 -13.65
CA GLN A 73 -8.54 11.08 -13.43
C GLN A 73 -9.61 11.27 -14.52
N ARG A 74 -9.27 10.99 -15.80
CA ARG A 74 -10.25 10.97 -16.89
C ARG A 74 -11.31 9.91 -16.64
N LEU A 75 -10.91 8.67 -16.31
CA LEU A 75 -11.83 7.56 -16.06
C LEU A 75 -12.78 7.85 -14.89
N VAL A 76 -12.26 8.40 -13.79
CA VAL A 76 -13.04 8.82 -12.61
C VAL A 76 -14.10 9.87 -12.99
N ARG A 77 -13.71 10.86 -13.79
CA ARG A 77 -14.60 11.95 -14.23
C ARG A 77 -15.70 11.43 -15.15
N ASP A 78 -15.32 10.68 -16.19
CA ASP A 78 -16.23 10.24 -17.25
C ASP A 78 -17.29 9.26 -16.70
N ASN A 79 -16.94 8.50 -15.65
CA ASN A 79 -17.84 7.56 -14.99
C ASN A 79 -18.47 8.09 -13.69
N ARG A 80 -18.22 9.37 -13.34
CA ARG A 80 -18.76 10.02 -12.13
C ARG A 80 -18.52 9.21 -10.84
N LEU A 81 -17.36 8.55 -10.73
CA LEU A 81 -17.00 7.76 -9.54
C LEU A 81 -16.80 8.65 -8.32
N SER A 82 -16.37 9.89 -8.53
CA SER A 82 -16.19 10.87 -7.47
C SER A 82 -17.15 12.04 -7.67
N PRO A 83 -17.56 12.73 -6.59
CA PRO A 83 -18.43 13.90 -6.71
C PRO A 83 -17.81 14.93 -7.67
N GLY A 84 -18.50 15.25 -8.76
CA GLY A 84 -17.99 16.12 -9.81
C GLY A 84 -17.71 17.55 -9.33
N GLY A 85 -16.70 18.21 -9.92
CA GLY A 85 -16.32 19.59 -9.60
C GLY A 85 -15.76 19.77 -8.18
N THR A 86 -15.32 18.71 -7.53
CA THR A 86 -14.73 18.80 -6.18
C THR A 86 -13.24 19.08 -6.31
N GLU A 87 -12.85 20.32 -6.06
CA GLU A 87 -11.45 20.64 -5.80
C GLU A 87 -11.09 20.10 -4.42
N VAL A 88 -10.03 19.30 -4.35
CA VAL A 88 -9.59 18.71 -3.08
C VAL A 88 -8.83 19.77 -2.30
N ALA A 89 -9.38 20.18 -1.16
CA ALA A 89 -8.77 21.17 -0.30
C ALA A 89 -7.49 20.62 0.37
N PRO A 90 -6.52 21.48 0.73
CA PRO A 90 -5.37 21.06 1.53
C PRO A 90 -5.74 20.45 2.89
N ALA A 91 -6.89 20.86 3.45
CA ALA A 91 -7.39 20.37 4.73
C ALA A 91 -8.14 19.03 4.64
N ASP A 92 -8.48 18.55 3.44
CA ASP A 92 -9.21 17.29 3.26
C ASP A 92 -8.35 16.10 3.71
N LEU A 93 -8.98 15.13 4.37
CA LEU A 93 -8.30 13.95 4.86
C LEU A 93 -7.81 13.10 3.69
N ARG A 94 -6.49 12.92 3.59
CA ARG A 94 -5.88 12.07 2.58
C ARG A 94 -5.81 10.64 3.08
N LEU A 95 -6.29 9.73 2.25
CA LEU A 95 -6.35 8.30 2.49
C LEU A 95 -5.57 7.56 1.40
N THR A 96 -5.02 6.41 1.76
CA THR A 96 -4.69 5.37 0.78
C THR A 96 -5.49 4.12 1.07
N VAL A 97 -5.82 3.39 0.02
CA VAL A 97 -6.55 2.13 0.07
C VAL A 97 -5.72 1.07 -0.62
N GLU A 98 -5.38 0.03 0.12
CA GLU A 98 -4.62 -1.10 -0.39
C GLU A 98 -5.60 -2.21 -0.72
N THR A 99 -5.56 -2.69 -1.95
CA THR A 99 -6.50 -3.69 -2.47
C THR A 99 -5.72 -4.93 -2.94
N LEU A 100 -6.25 -6.12 -2.65
CA LEU A 100 -5.81 -7.37 -3.25
C LEU A 100 -6.93 -7.89 -4.17
N SER A 101 -6.57 -8.23 -5.40
CA SER A 101 -7.55 -8.62 -6.44
C SER A 101 -7.25 -10.00 -6.97
N VAL A 102 -8.28 -10.83 -7.12
CA VAL A 102 -8.19 -12.12 -7.82
C VAL A 102 -9.46 -12.35 -8.63
N HIS A 103 -9.31 -12.73 -9.91
CA HIS A 103 -10.42 -12.89 -10.84
C HIS A 103 -11.37 -11.67 -10.90
N GLY A 104 -10.83 -10.45 -10.75
CA GLY A 104 -11.63 -9.22 -10.72
C GLY A 104 -12.39 -8.99 -9.41
N MET A 105 -12.31 -9.90 -8.43
CA MET A 105 -12.84 -9.62 -7.10
C MET A 105 -11.84 -8.79 -6.31
N HIS A 106 -12.21 -7.53 -6.07
CA HIS A 106 -11.39 -6.52 -5.41
C HIS A 106 -11.67 -6.46 -3.91
N GLN A 107 -10.69 -6.82 -3.08
CA GLN A 107 -10.81 -6.75 -1.63
C GLN A 107 -9.92 -5.62 -1.08
N ALA A 108 -10.56 -4.56 -0.58
CA ALA A 108 -9.84 -3.50 0.14
C ALA A 108 -9.41 -4.02 1.52
N VAL A 109 -8.11 -4.27 1.67
CA VAL A 109 -7.53 -4.90 2.85
C VAL A 109 -7.00 -3.90 3.87
N ALA A 110 -6.70 -2.67 3.44
CA ALA A 110 -6.31 -1.60 4.35
C ALA A 110 -6.80 -0.23 3.88
N ILE A 111 -7.21 0.61 4.82
CA ILE A 111 -7.42 2.05 4.62
C ILE A 111 -6.48 2.78 5.58
N VAL A 112 -5.59 3.60 5.04
CA VAL A 112 -4.55 4.31 5.78
C VAL A 112 -4.82 5.80 5.69
N ALA A 113 -4.79 6.51 6.81
CA ALA A 113 -4.93 7.96 6.87
C ALA A 113 -3.58 8.66 6.93
N ARG A 114 -3.44 9.77 6.21
CA ARG A 114 -2.37 10.75 6.42
C ARG A 114 -2.79 11.72 7.53
N THR A 115 -1.92 11.85 8.51
CA THR A 115 -2.12 12.64 9.73
C THR A 115 -0.93 13.59 9.94
N PRO A 116 -1.03 14.60 10.81
CA PRO A 116 0.09 15.49 11.13
C PRO A 116 1.34 14.77 11.68
N TYR A 117 1.16 13.61 12.34
CA TYR A 117 2.26 12.83 12.91
C TYR A 117 2.77 11.71 11.99
N GLY A 118 2.17 11.52 10.81
CA GLY A 118 2.57 10.50 9.84
C GLY A 118 1.37 9.75 9.26
N LEU A 119 1.49 8.44 9.13
CA LEU A 119 0.41 7.56 8.67
C LEU A 119 -0.26 6.88 9.85
N LEU A 120 -1.56 6.60 9.74
CA LEU A 120 -2.33 5.87 10.73
C LEU A 120 -3.19 4.79 10.05
N HIS A 121 -3.14 3.57 10.57
CA HIS A 121 -3.98 2.46 10.13
C HIS A 121 -4.57 1.71 11.32
N PRO A 122 -5.86 1.36 11.34
CA PRO A 122 -6.88 1.77 10.38
C PRO A 122 -7.11 3.29 10.40
N ALA A 123 -7.54 3.84 9.26
CA ALA A 123 -8.04 5.21 9.22
C ALA A 123 -9.25 5.35 10.18
N PRO A 124 -9.33 6.44 10.98
CA PRO A 124 -10.35 6.60 12.02
C PRO A 124 -11.67 7.09 11.40
N LEU A 125 -12.28 6.23 10.59
CA LEU A 125 -13.50 6.50 9.84
C LEU A 125 -14.70 5.79 10.49
N THR A 126 -15.89 6.32 10.25
CA THR A 126 -17.13 5.56 10.51
C THR A 126 -17.21 4.35 9.56
N ALA A 127 -18.03 3.36 9.93
CA ALA A 127 -18.22 2.18 9.08
C ALA A 127 -18.76 2.53 7.69
N ASP A 128 -19.69 3.49 7.63
CA ASP A 128 -20.34 3.95 6.40
C ASP A 128 -19.34 4.67 5.49
N THR A 129 -18.58 5.65 6.02
CA THR A 129 -17.55 6.35 5.25
C THR A 129 -16.47 5.38 4.75
N ALA A 130 -16.07 4.41 5.57
CA ALA A 130 -15.13 3.39 5.13
C ALA A 130 -15.72 2.50 4.02
N ALA A 131 -17.03 2.22 4.05
CA ALA A 131 -17.71 1.46 3.00
C ALA A 131 -17.79 2.26 1.68
N GLU A 132 -18.10 3.55 1.73
CA GLU A 132 -18.09 4.43 0.56
C GLU A 132 -16.70 4.51 -0.09
N VAL A 133 -15.65 4.67 0.73
CA VAL A 133 -14.25 4.67 0.26
C VAL A 133 -13.88 3.35 -0.41
N ARG A 134 -14.30 2.21 0.14
CA ARG A 134 -14.08 0.90 -0.51
C ARG A 134 -14.82 0.81 -1.83
N ALA A 135 -16.10 1.17 -1.85
CA ALA A 135 -16.95 1.05 -3.03
C ALA A 135 -16.42 1.86 -4.22
N VAL A 136 -15.96 3.09 -3.98
CA VAL A 136 -15.42 3.93 -5.07
C VAL A 136 -14.10 3.37 -5.62
N VAL A 137 -13.25 2.80 -4.76
CA VAL A 137 -11.99 2.18 -5.17
C VAL A 137 -12.22 0.89 -5.94
N THR A 138 -13.13 0.02 -5.48
CA THR A 138 -13.44 -1.22 -6.20
C THR A 138 -14.07 -0.92 -7.57
N ALA A 139 -14.98 0.06 -7.64
CA ALA A 139 -15.59 0.47 -8.90
C ALA A 139 -14.56 1.02 -9.92
N LEU A 140 -13.52 1.73 -9.46
CA LEU A 140 -12.42 2.13 -10.33
C LEU A 140 -11.71 0.91 -10.93
N LEU A 141 -11.36 -0.06 -10.09
CA LEU A 141 -10.63 -1.26 -10.53
C LEU A 141 -11.46 -2.09 -11.52
N ASP A 142 -12.77 -2.24 -11.26
CA ASP A 142 -13.72 -2.88 -12.17
C ASP A 142 -13.71 -2.21 -13.55
N LEU A 143 -13.77 -0.86 -13.58
CA LEU A 143 -13.79 -0.09 -14.83
C LEU A 143 -12.49 -0.23 -15.64
N THR A 144 -11.35 -0.38 -14.98
CA THR A 144 -10.08 -0.64 -15.68
C THR A 144 -10.01 -2.07 -16.24
N GLY A 145 -10.80 -2.99 -15.68
CA GLY A 145 -10.69 -4.43 -15.93
C GLY A 145 -9.48 -5.04 -15.24
N TYR A 146 -9.04 -4.47 -14.11
CA TYR A 146 -8.00 -5.07 -13.28
C TYR A 146 -8.51 -6.39 -12.70
N GLN A 147 -7.67 -7.41 -12.62
CA GLN A 147 -8.09 -8.77 -12.24
C GLN A 147 -7.24 -9.38 -11.13
N TYR A 148 -5.92 -9.18 -11.15
CA TYR A 148 -5.00 -9.92 -10.28
C TYR A 148 -3.98 -9.01 -9.63
N GLY A 149 -3.67 -9.27 -8.36
CA GLY A 149 -2.56 -8.63 -7.66
C GLY A 149 -2.95 -7.43 -6.80
N PRO A 150 -1.93 -6.79 -6.21
CA PRO A 150 -2.12 -5.63 -5.35
C PRO A 150 -2.36 -4.35 -6.15
N ALA A 151 -3.19 -3.45 -5.64
CA ALA A 151 -3.32 -2.09 -6.13
C ALA A 151 -3.30 -1.09 -4.98
N HIS A 152 -2.71 0.08 -5.22
CA HIS A 152 -2.60 1.19 -4.30
C HIS A 152 -3.41 2.37 -4.83
N SER A 153 -4.48 2.76 -4.13
CA SER A 153 -5.33 3.88 -4.51
C SER A 153 -5.20 5.03 -3.53
N SER A 154 -5.05 6.25 -4.04
CA SER A 154 -5.08 7.48 -3.25
C SER A 154 -6.47 8.12 -3.33
N VAL A 155 -7.02 8.46 -2.18
CA VAL A 155 -8.36 9.05 -2.03
C VAL A 155 -8.27 10.27 -1.14
N ALA A 156 -9.02 11.31 -1.47
CA ALA A 156 -9.29 12.41 -0.55
C ALA A 156 -10.74 12.34 -0.06
N LEU A 157 -10.93 12.40 1.25
CA LEU A 157 -12.27 12.47 1.82
C LEU A 157 -12.67 13.94 1.96
N THR A 158 -13.65 14.35 1.14
CA THR A 158 -14.17 15.72 1.08
C THR A 158 -15.53 15.80 1.77
N SER A 159 -16.04 17.01 1.99
CA SER A 159 -17.40 17.21 2.51
C SER A 159 -18.52 16.65 1.63
N ARG A 160 -18.23 16.36 0.34
CA ARG A 160 -19.18 15.78 -0.61
C ARG A 160 -18.99 14.28 -0.83
N GLY A 161 -18.06 13.66 -0.13
CA GLY A 161 -17.73 12.24 -0.26
C GLY A 161 -16.30 11.99 -0.75
N PRO A 162 -15.93 10.72 -0.99
CA PRO A 162 -14.58 10.33 -1.38
C PRO A 162 -14.28 10.70 -2.85
N VAL A 163 -13.09 11.26 -3.08
CA VAL A 163 -12.57 11.62 -4.39
C VAL A 163 -11.30 10.82 -4.67
N ILE A 164 -11.29 10.02 -5.73
CA ILE A 164 -10.07 9.31 -6.16
C ILE A 164 -9.09 10.33 -6.72
N THR A 165 -7.89 10.38 -6.15
CA THR A 165 -6.82 11.28 -6.62
C THR A 165 -5.74 10.53 -7.42
N GLY A 166 -5.70 9.20 -7.34
CA GLY A 166 -4.83 8.36 -8.16
C GLY A 166 -4.97 6.89 -7.82
N CYS A 167 -4.47 6.02 -8.69
CA CYS A 167 -4.40 4.60 -8.45
C CYS A 167 -3.24 4.01 -9.26
N ARG A 168 -2.53 3.03 -8.70
CA ARG A 168 -1.46 2.30 -9.38
C ARG A 168 -1.55 0.81 -9.06
N ALA A 169 -1.18 -0.02 -10.03
CA ALA A 169 -0.95 -1.44 -9.77
C ALA A 169 0.36 -1.63 -8.98
N GLY A 170 0.41 -2.63 -8.11
CA GLY A 170 1.57 -2.96 -7.29
C GLY A 170 1.37 -2.71 -5.79
N LEU A 171 2.36 -3.15 -5.00
CA LEU A 171 2.38 -2.92 -3.55
C LEU A 171 2.56 -1.44 -3.22
N PRO A 172 1.99 -0.96 -2.10
CA PRO A 172 2.31 0.38 -1.61
C PRO A 172 3.78 0.50 -1.22
N ASP A 173 4.27 1.72 -1.20
CA ASP A 173 5.63 2.02 -0.74
C ASP A 173 5.71 1.95 0.79
N ASP A 174 6.94 1.81 1.29
CA ASP A 174 7.16 1.85 2.74
C ASP A 174 6.77 3.23 3.30
N PRO A 175 6.19 3.29 4.51
CA PRO A 175 6.10 2.21 5.52
C PRO A 175 4.78 1.43 5.51
N VAL A 176 3.95 1.54 4.47
CA VAL A 176 2.58 1.02 4.49
C VAL A 176 2.50 -0.50 4.75
N PRO A 177 3.34 -1.37 4.14
CA PRO A 177 3.27 -2.80 4.42
C PRO A 177 3.49 -3.16 5.89
N GLU A 178 4.54 -2.60 6.51
CA GLU A 178 4.85 -2.83 7.92
C GLU A 178 3.79 -2.21 8.85
N LEU A 179 3.21 -1.07 8.45
CA LEU A 179 2.09 -0.44 9.15
C LEU A 179 0.84 -1.34 9.17
N VAL A 180 0.45 -1.90 8.03
CA VAL A 180 -0.69 -2.81 7.91
C VAL A 180 -0.46 -4.09 8.71
N LYS A 181 0.75 -4.65 8.62
CA LYS A 181 1.17 -5.81 9.39
C LYS A 181 1.13 -5.54 10.90
N ALA A 182 1.55 -4.37 11.36
CA ALA A 182 1.54 -4.01 12.78
C ALA A 182 0.12 -3.85 13.37
N ALA A 183 -0.88 -3.47 12.56
CA ALA A 183 -2.25 -3.24 13.05
C ALA A 183 -3.11 -4.50 13.10
N GLY A 184 -2.89 -5.44 12.18
CA GLY A 184 -3.75 -6.64 12.04
C GLY A 184 -2.99 -7.95 11.79
N GLY A 185 -1.69 -7.91 11.55
CA GLY A 185 -0.90 -9.09 11.18
C GLY A 185 -0.96 -9.46 9.69
N LEU A 186 -1.69 -8.71 8.87
CA LEU A 186 -1.76 -8.95 7.43
C LEU A 186 -0.43 -8.58 6.76
N ASP A 187 0.21 -9.57 6.12
CA ASP A 187 1.39 -9.37 5.29
C ASP A 187 0.94 -9.13 3.83
N LEU A 188 1.02 -7.88 3.37
CA LEU A 188 0.56 -7.49 2.03
C LEU A 188 1.32 -8.20 0.91
N ALA A 189 2.62 -8.46 1.09
CA ALA A 189 3.40 -9.16 0.07
C ALA A 189 3.00 -10.63 0.00
N ALA A 190 2.73 -11.27 1.16
CA ALA A 190 2.24 -12.64 1.19
C ALA A 190 0.85 -12.75 0.53
N GLY A 191 -0.07 -11.86 0.89
CA GLY A 191 -1.40 -11.80 0.27
C GLY A 191 -1.34 -11.54 -1.23
N ALA A 192 -0.44 -10.65 -1.68
CA ALA A 192 -0.22 -10.39 -3.10
C ALA A 192 0.26 -11.65 -3.87
N VAL A 193 1.17 -12.44 -3.29
CA VAL A 193 1.60 -13.72 -3.88
C VAL A 193 0.44 -14.72 -3.99
N GLU A 194 -0.44 -14.78 -2.99
CA GLU A 194 -1.63 -15.64 -3.04
C GLU A 194 -2.58 -15.25 -4.18
N VAL A 195 -2.94 -13.96 -4.30
CA VAL A 195 -3.85 -13.52 -5.35
C VAL A 195 -3.26 -13.59 -6.76
N LEU A 196 -1.94 -13.39 -6.90
CA LEU A 196 -1.23 -13.57 -8.17
C LEU A 196 -1.09 -15.06 -8.55
N ALA A 197 -1.30 -15.97 -7.60
CA ALA A 197 -1.42 -17.40 -7.82
C ALA A 197 -2.88 -17.85 -8.00
N GLY A 198 -3.82 -16.90 -8.19
CA GLY A 198 -5.24 -17.21 -8.40
C GLY A 198 -6.01 -17.58 -7.13
N ARG A 199 -5.47 -17.30 -5.94
CA ARG A 199 -6.09 -17.69 -4.67
C ARG A 199 -6.68 -16.51 -3.93
N LEU A 200 -7.77 -16.77 -3.23
CA LEU A 200 -8.39 -15.79 -2.35
C LEU A 200 -7.59 -15.60 -1.08
N VAL A 201 -7.63 -14.38 -0.57
CA VAL A 201 -7.06 -14.02 0.73
C VAL A 201 -8.20 -13.60 1.64
N ASP A 202 -8.18 -14.10 2.86
CA ASP A 202 -9.15 -13.71 3.87
C ASP A 202 -8.85 -12.29 4.36
N THR A 203 -9.90 -11.47 4.50
CA THR A 203 -9.75 -10.17 5.16
C THR A 203 -9.36 -10.38 6.61
N VAL A 204 -8.26 -9.77 7.02
CA VAL A 204 -7.89 -9.66 8.43
C VAL A 204 -8.40 -8.33 8.97
N ARG A 205 -9.24 -8.36 10.00
CA ARG A 205 -9.67 -7.13 10.68
C ARG A 205 -8.52 -6.62 11.57
N PRO A 206 -8.12 -5.34 11.45
CA PRO A 206 -7.17 -4.75 12.39
C PRO A 206 -7.70 -4.87 13.83
N ASN A 207 -6.82 -5.23 14.75
CA ASN A 207 -7.16 -5.38 16.18
C ASN A 207 -6.62 -4.25 17.06
N ARG A 208 -5.88 -3.31 16.45
CA ARG A 208 -5.32 -2.11 17.07
C ARG A 208 -5.06 -1.04 16.03
N PHE A 209 -4.70 0.15 16.49
CA PHE A 209 -4.08 1.15 15.64
C PHE A 209 -2.58 0.89 15.53
N ALA A 210 -2.04 1.25 14.38
CA ALA A 210 -0.62 1.43 14.19
C ALA A 210 -0.39 2.79 13.53
N ALA A 211 0.73 3.42 13.84
CA ALA A 211 1.15 4.65 13.21
C ALA A 211 2.57 4.52 12.68
N ALA A 212 2.84 5.18 11.56
CA ALA A 212 4.15 5.16 10.93
C ALA A 212 4.64 6.55 10.55
N ALA A 213 5.95 6.74 10.61
CA ALA A 213 6.60 7.99 10.25
C ALA A 213 7.81 7.72 9.36
N LEU A 214 7.94 8.51 8.29
CA LEU A 214 9.19 8.64 7.55
C LEU A 214 10.13 9.56 8.32
N ILE A 215 11.38 9.12 8.50
CA ILE A 215 12.42 9.84 9.21
C ILE A 215 13.57 10.09 8.23
N ARG A 216 13.86 11.36 7.97
CA ARG A 216 15.06 11.74 7.22
C ARG A 216 16.24 11.91 8.17
N PRO A 217 17.48 11.82 7.67
CA PRO A 217 18.65 12.19 8.47
C PRO A 217 18.51 13.59 9.09
N PRO A 218 19.06 13.86 10.29
CA PRO A 218 19.90 12.95 11.09
C PRO A 218 19.09 11.90 11.88
N TRP A 219 19.68 10.73 12.11
CA TRP A 219 19.16 9.69 12.99
C TRP A 219 20.18 9.44 14.10
N ARG A 220 19.77 9.62 15.37
CA ARG A 220 20.72 9.74 16.50
C ARG A 220 20.83 8.52 17.40
N LEU A 221 19.96 7.53 17.24
CA LEU A 221 19.98 6.33 18.09
C LEU A 221 20.33 5.06 17.30
N PRO A 222 20.96 4.05 17.89
CA PRO A 222 21.12 2.74 17.26
C PRO A 222 19.76 2.10 16.94
N GLU A 223 19.68 1.40 15.82
CA GLU A 223 18.50 0.66 15.39
C GLU A 223 17.93 -0.25 16.49
N ALA A 224 18.81 -1.04 17.11
CA ALA A 224 18.45 -2.01 18.15
C ALA A 224 17.86 -1.35 19.41
N GLU A 225 18.30 -0.14 19.75
CA GLU A 225 17.77 0.59 20.91
C GLU A 225 16.34 1.05 20.65
N VAL A 226 16.09 1.62 19.47
CA VAL A 226 14.76 2.04 19.06
C VAL A 226 13.82 0.85 18.90
N GLY A 227 14.30 -0.24 18.29
CA GLY A 227 13.55 -1.48 18.11
C GLY A 227 13.18 -2.19 19.42
N GLY A 228 13.95 -1.96 20.50
CA GLY A 228 13.68 -2.51 21.83
C GLY A 228 12.55 -1.82 22.60
N LEU A 229 12.04 -0.69 22.11
CA LEU A 229 11.01 0.08 22.82
C LEU A 229 9.64 -0.63 22.80
N PRO A 230 8.86 -0.64 23.90
CA PRO A 230 7.67 -1.48 24.06
C PRO A 230 6.58 -1.34 22.99
N HIS A 231 6.51 -0.19 22.33
CA HIS A 231 5.46 0.13 21.36
C HIS A 231 5.97 0.16 19.92
N VAL A 232 7.28 0.03 19.70
CA VAL A 232 7.88 -0.04 18.37
C VAL A 232 7.64 -1.45 17.81
N ARG A 233 7.21 -1.49 16.55
CA ARG A 233 6.87 -2.72 15.83
C ARG A 233 7.79 -2.95 14.65
N HIS A 234 8.24 -1.87 14.02
CA HIS A 234 9.20 -1.92 12.94
C HIS A 234 10.07 -0.67 12.99
N VAL A 235 11.33 -0.85 12.61
CA VAL A 235 12.35 0.18 12.54
C VAL A 235 13.17 -0.12 11.29
N SER A 236 13.32 0.88 10.45
CA SER A 236 14.26 0.88 9.33
C SER A 236 15.00 2.21 9.38
N PRO A 237 16.27 2.24 9.82
CA PRO A 237 17.05 3.47 9.82
C PRO A 237 17.18 4.07 8.42
N PRO A 238 17.37 5.40 8.28
CA PRO A 238 17.64 6.03 7.01
C PRO A 238 19.01 5.62 6.47
N ASP A 239 19.08 5.37 5.17
CA ASP A 239 20.31 5.22 4.41
C ASP A 239 20.33 6.28 3.31
N ALA A 240 21.07 7.37 3.52
CA ALA A 240 20.99 8.56 2.68
C ALA A 240 21.25 8.21 1.20
N PRO A 241 20.41 8.69 0.26
CA PRO A 241 19.36 9.71 0.41
C PRO A 241 17.98 9.19 0.85
N HIS A 242 17.83 7.89 1.10
CA HIS A 242 16.54 7.26 1.40
C HIS A 242 16.11 7.52 2.85
N PRO A 243 14.87 8.00 3.09
CA PRO A 243 14.35 8.12 4.44
C PRO A 243 14.20 6.74 5.07
N GLY A 244 14.45 6.68 6.37
CA GLY A 244 14.08 5.55 7.21
C GLY A 244 12.61 5.65 7.58
N HIS A 245 12.12 4.66 8.31
CA HIS A 245 10.79 4.70 8.87
C HIS A 245 10.66 3.94 10.19
N LEU A 246 9.64 4.35 10.93
CA LEU A 246 9.25 3.80 12.23
C LEU A 246 7.80 3.37 12.14
N VAL A 247 7.46 2.24 12.75
CA VAL A 247 6.08 1.81 12.95
C VAL A 247 5.87 1.52 14.43
N ILE A 248 4.79 2.06 14.99
CA ILE A 248 4.38 1.83 16.38
C ILE A 248 2.97 1.26 16.45
N GLY A 249 2.69 0.50 17.51
CA GLY A 249 1.33 0.10 17.88
C GLY A 249 0.69 1.07 18.88
N ALA A 250 -0.63 1.23 18.81
CA ALA A 250 -1.43 2.08 19.69
C ALA A 250 -2.86 1.56 19.86
N ASP A 251 -3.47 1.92 20.99
CA ASP A 251 -4.85 1.52 21.32
C ASP A 251 -5.87 2.56 20.85
N SER A 252 -5.41 3.80 20.56
CA SER A 252 -6.23 4.87 19.99
C SER A 252 -5.38 5.82 19.13
N PRO A 253 -6.02 6.64 18.25
CA PRO A 253 -5.33 7.66 17.48
C PRO A 253 -4.55 8.67 18.35
N ASP A 254 -5.10 9.07 19.50
CA ASP A 254 -4.44 10.02 20.41
C ASP A 254 -3.19 9.42 21.06
N VAL A 255 -3.25 8.13 21.43
CA VAL A 255 -2.09 7.40 21.94
C VAL A 255 -1.02 7.28 20.85
N ALA A 256 -1.43 7.01 19.60
CA ALA A 256 -0.53 6.95 18.47
C ALA A 256 0.18 8.29 18.24
N ALA A 257 -0.57 9.40 18.26
CA ALA A 257 -0.03 10.75 18.11
C ALA A 257 1.02 11.06 19.17
N ARG A 258 0.70 10.83 20.46
CA ARG A 258 1.63 11.08 21.57
C ARG A 258 2.89 10.22 21.47
N ARG A 259 2.75 8.91 21.25
CA ARG A 259 3.89 7.99 21.13
C ARG A 259 4.78 8.35 19.95
N MET A 260 4.19 8.71 18.81
CA MET A 260 4.94 9.09 17.62
C MET A 260 5.72 10.40 17.84
N ALA A 261 5.10 11.39 18.50
CA ALA A 261 5.77 12.64 18.86
C ALA A 261 6.99 12.38 19.77
N SER A 262 6.80 11.61 20.85
CA SER A 262 7.90 11.26 21.76
C SER A 262 9.01 10.48 21.07
N LEU A 263 8.67 9.51 20.21
CA LEU A 263 9.66 8.70 19.50
C LEU A 263 10.45 9.52 18.48
N ARG A 264 9.80 10.43 17.75
CA ARG A 264 10.49 11.35 16.83
C ARG A 264 11.46 12.27 17.55
N ALA A 265 11.05 12.86 18.67
CA ALA A 265 11.92 13.69 19.49
C ALA A 265 13.15 12.91 19.98
N LEU A 266 12.95 11.66 20.41
CA LEU A 266 14.01 10.77 20.86
C LEU A 266 15.02 10.44 19.73
N VAL A 267 14.54 10.08 18.54
CA VAL A 267 15.40 9.63 17.43
C VAL A 267 16.09 10.78 16.70
N LEU A 268 15.45 11.95 16.61
CA LEU A 268 16.03 13.16 15.99
C LEU A 268 16.89 13.98 16.96
N GLY A 269 16.67 13.80 18.28
CA GLY A 269 17.17 14.68 19.34
C GLY A 269 16.35 15.96 19.45
N ASP A 270 16.15 16.46 20.68
CA ASP A 270 15.63 17.82 20.86
C ASP A 270 16.65 18.83 20.33
N ASP A 271 16.17 19.85 19.60
CA ASP A 271 16.98 21.00 19.14
C ASP A 271 17.46 21.88 20.31
N THR A 272 17.08 21.57 21.55
CA THR A 272 17.54 22.28 22.75
C THR A 272 18.88 21.73 23.23
N ARG A 273 19.96 22.08 22.54
CA ARG A 273 21.22 22.35 23.26
C ARG A 273 21.21 23.84 23.65
N PRO A 274 21.15 24.19 24.94
CA PRO A 274 21.48 25.56 25.32
C PRO A 274 22.94 25.80 24.94
N GLY A 275 23.19 26.92 24.26
CA GLY A 275 24.54 27.34 23.92
C GLY A 275 25.43 27.31 25.15
N SER A 276 26.50 26.52 25.10
CA SER A 276 27.60 26.68 26.02
C SER A 276 28.36 27.93 25.58
N ASP A 277 28.05 29.05 26.23
CA ASP A 277 28.89 30.24 26.27
C ASP A 277 30.30 29.83 26.72
N ARG A 278 31.31 30.08 25.87
CA ARG A 278 32.71 30.32 26.23
C ARG A 278 33.35 31.24 25.20
#